data_AF-A0A4U7L1H7-F1
#
_entry.id   AF-A0A4U7L1H7-F1
#
_cell.length_a   1.000
_cell.length_b   1.000
_cell.length_c   1.000
_cell.angle_alpha   90.00
_cell.angle_beta   90.00
_cell.angle_gamma   90.00
#
_symmetry.space_group_name_H-M   'P 1'
#
loop_
_entity.id
_entity.type
_entity.pdbx_description
1 polymer ?
#
loop_
_entity_poly.entity_id
_entity_poly.type
_entity_poly.pdbx_seq_one_letter_code
_entity_poly.pdbx_strand_id
1 'polypeptide(L)'
;MGLPSQSTGSSRQRSYAYPPPARGVSRLWAWIPDSWACRLFLLITLAEASINIAIESVLFARYQFHRKMHPSLDDESKSRALPVFVIVFSIAHIYQFLLAVDAVINRNTILVIGAIIFNACFLVYSLIQISEMRSVLGDGVAEGSSQTVPVQVLTGAIPIVIAIAELSFVGLGWKLWKEFGWQIYKKIGADRSLKRCYLHYQIYVALLKFDFFIFIAYCIQLVLVVRQIGSAERWITIISAPFSLLILLFAWYSVRKELKYGMLLFLVGLTGAMVYFVYKLFRIWQLKETLYKEVYKSLTVFSTLSMLLLLITAVMTIQCMLNFDRGLKHAISRPRKERAAAAAGADNGYLVGYDGKALTHLGDGSTSVLHLQPRLSLD
;
A
#
# COMPACT_ATOMS: atom_id res chain seq x y z
N MET A 1 -21.83 -72.66 -13.93
CA MET A 1 -21.46 -71.48 -14.73
C MET A 1 -22.29 -70.30 -14.25
N GLY A 2 -21.71 -69.42 -13.45
CA GLY A 2 -22.34 -68.18 -12.99
C GLY A 2 -21.25 -67.14 -12.82
N LEU A 3 -21.20 -66.17 -13.74
CA LEU A 3 -20.26 -65.05 -13.68
C LEU A 3 -20.79 -64.00 -12.69
N PRO A 4 -19.98 -63.48 -11.75
CA PRO A 4 -20.39 -62.36 -10.93
C PRO A 4 -20.18 -61.03 -11.67
N SER A 5 -21.26 -60.25 -11.79
CA SER A 5 -21.25 -58.87 -12.27
C SER A 5 -20.66 -57.93 -11.22
N GLN A 6 -19.46 -57.39 -11.46
CA GLN A 6 -18.92 -56.26 -10.70
C GLN A 6 -19.51 -54.95 -11.23
N SER A 7 -20.42 -54.31 -10.48
CA SER A 7 -20.87 -52.94 -10.73
C SER A 7 -20.04 -51.94 -9.92
N THR A 8 -18.96 -51.42 -10.49
CA THR A 8 -18.22 -50.27 -9.92
C THR A 8 -18.74 -48.97 -10.52
N GLY A 9 -19.79 -48.41 -9.90
CA GLY A 9 -20.30 -47.08 -10.22
C GLY A 9 -19.36 -46.00 -9.69
N SER A 10 -18.37 -45.58 -10.47
CA SER A 10 -17.61 -44.35 -10.18
C SER A 10 -18.38 -43.13 -10.70
N SER A 11 -19.08 -42.46 -9.78
CA SER A 11 -19.70 -41.16 -10.05
C SER A 11 -18.60 -40.11 -10.25
N ARG A 12 -18.17 -39.88 -11.50
CA ARG A 12 -17.32 -38.75 -11.87
C ARG A 12 -18.09 -37.45 -11.62
N GLN A 13 -17.85 -36.82 -10.46
CA GLN A 13 -18.17 -35.41 -10.23
C GLN A 13 -17.45 -34.59 -11.31
N ARG A 14 -18.20 -34.08 -12.30
CA ARG A 14 -17.70 -33.06 -13.22
C ARG A 14 -17.53 -31.77 -12.43
N SER A 15 -16.30 -31.54 -11.96
CA SER A 15 -15.89 -30.24 -11.44
C SER A 15 -16.01 -29.23 -12.58
N TYR A 16 -16.87 -28.21 -12.43
CA TYR A 16 -16.90 -27.06 -13.32
C TYR A 16 -15.62 -26.24 -13.10
N ALA A 17 -14.51 -26.74 -13.64
CA ALA A 17 -13.26 -25.99 -13.69
C ALA A 17 -13.42 -24.89 -14.74
N TYR A 18 -13.11 -23.64 -14.35
CA TYR A 18 -12.98 -22.54 -15.29
C TYR A 18 -11.95 -22.92 -16.37
N PRO A 19 -12.21 -22.63 -17.65
CA PRO A 19 -11.22 -22.87 -18.69
C PRO A 19 -9.95 -22.08 -18.36
N PRO A 20 -8.76 -22.66 -18.58
CA PRO A 20 -7.50 -21.95 -18.38
C PRO A 20 -7.47 -20.70 -19.28
N PRO A 21 -6.90 -19.58 -18.81
CA PRO A 21 -6.82 -18.38 -19.62
C PRO A 21 -6.00 -18.65 -20.90
N ALA A 22 -6.51 -18.17 -22.03
CA ALA A 22 -5.86 -18.31 -23.33
C ALA A 22 -4.43 -17.75 -23.29
N ARG A 23 -3.45 -18.59 -23.65
CA ARG A 23 -2.03 -18.20 -23.77
C ARG A 23 -1.89 -17.24 -24.96
N GLY A 24 -1.46 -16.01 -24.68
CA GLY A 24 -1.16 -15.01 -25.72
C GLY A 24 -0.93 -13.60 -25.19
N VAL A 25 -1.48 -13.23 -24.04
CA VAL A 25 -1.16 -11.96 -23.37
C VAL A 25 0.18 -12.11 -22.66
N SER A 26 1.16 -11.28 -23.00
CA SER A 26 2.48 -11.26 -22.35
C SER A 26 2.31 -11.19 -20.83
N ARG A 27 2.95 -12.13 -20.11
CA ARG A 27 2.84 -12.29 -18.64
C ARG A 27 3.10 -10.99 -17.86
N LEU A 28 3.81 -10.04 -18.46
CA LEU A 28 4.13 -8.73 -17.90
C LEU A 28 2.91 -7.81 -17.73
N TRP A 29 1.83 -8.00 -18.47
CA TRP A 29 0.63 -7.14 -18.43
C TRP A 29 -0.56 -7.80 -17.70
N ALA A 30 -0.40 -9.05 -17.25
CA ALA A 30 -1.46 -9.81 -16.57
C ALA A 30 -1.87 -9.24 -15.19
N TRP A 31 -1.11 -8.28 -14.65
CA TRP A 31 -1.44 -7.58 -13.40
C TRP A 31 -2.33 -6.34 -13.62
N ILE A 32 -2.50 -5.87 -14.87
CA ILE A 32 -3.37 -4.74 -15.16
C ILE A 32 -4.83 -5.14 -14.89
N PRO A 33 -5.59 -4.34 -14.13
CA PRO A 33 -6.99 -4.63 -13.85
C PRO A 33 -7.85 -4.47 -15.10
N ASP A 34 -8.84 -5.34 -15.27
CA ASP A 34 -9.82 -5.21 -16.36
C ASP A 34 -10.81 -4.06 -16.12
N SER A 35 -11.08 -3.72 -14.85
CA SER A 35 -12.02 -2.65 -14.48
C SER A 35 -11.43 -1.27 -14.77
N TRP A 36 -12.18 -0.45 -15.51
CA TRP A 36 -11.79 0.91 -15.84
C TRP A 36 -11.58 1.78 -14.61
N ALA A 37 -12.34 1.53 -13.53
CA ALA A 37 -12.22 2.29 -12.29
C ALA A 37 -10.86 2.04 -11.61
N CYS A 38 -10.40 0.79 -11.61
CA CYS A 38 -9.07 0.45 -11.11
C CYS A 38 -7.96 1.09 -11.96
N ARG A 39 -8.10 1.09 -13.29
CA ARG A 39 -7.13 1.74 -14.19
C ARG A 39 -7.06 3.25 -13.92
N LEU A 40 -8.21 3.91 -13.83
CA LEU A 40 -8.28 5.33 -13.57
C LEU A 40 -7.72 5.70 -12.19
N PHE A 41 -8.02 4.90 -11.16
CA PHE A 41 -7.46 5.09 -9.81
C PHE A 41 -5.93 5.05 -9.81
N LEU A 42 -5.32 4.06 -10.50
CA LEU A 42 -3.87 3.96 -10.62
C LEU A 42 -3.26 5.10 -11.46
N LEU A 43 -3.92 5.48 -12.56
CA LEU A 43 -3.46 6.58 -13.43
C LEU A 43 -3.48 7.92 -12.70
N ILE A 44 -4.55 8.22 -11.95
CA ILE A 44 -4.66 9.45 -11.17
C ILE A 44 -3.59 9.47 -10.08
N THR A 45 -3.41 8.36 -9.35
CA THR A 45 -2.37 8.26 -8.32
C THR A 45 -0.96 8.47 -8.91
N LEU A 46 -0.69 7.91 -10.08
CA LEU A 46 0.58 8.09 -10.77
C LEU A 46 0.79 9.53 -11.24
N ALA A 47 -0.25 10.14 -11.81
CA ALA A 47 -0.21 11.52 -12.30
C ALA A 47 0.02 12.50 -11.15
N GLU A 48 -0.74 12.38 -10.06
CA GLU A 48 -0.57 13.17 -8.84
C GLU A 48 0.85 13.03 -8.28
N ALA A 49 1.33 11.80 -8.08
CA ALA A 49 2.68 11.53 -7.59
C ALA A 49 3.75 12.18 -8.49
N SER A 50 3.61 12.05 -9.81
CA SER A 50 4.56 12.60 -10.77
C SER A 50 4.59 14.13 -10.74
N ILE A 51 3.41 14.77 -10.70
CA ILE A 51 3.29 16.23 -10.67
C ILE A 51 3.88 16.78 -9.36
N ASN A 52 3.50 16.20 -8.21
CA ASN A 52 3.97 16.66 -6.90
C ASN A 52 5.48 16.46 -6.75
N ILE A 53 6.02 15.29 -7.13
CA ILE A 53 7.47 15.05 -7.08
C ILE A 53 8.23 16.00 -8.02
N ALA A 54 7.69 16.29 -9.21
CA ALA A 54 8.31 17.26 -10.12
C ALA A 54 8.36 18.66 -9.51
N ILE A 55 7.25 19.12 -8.92
CA ILE A 55 7.17 20.40 -8.22
C ILE A 55 8.20 20.47 -7.07
N GLU A 56 8.25 19.45 -6.22
CA GLU A 56 9.18 19.34 -5.09
C GLU A 56 10.64 19.33 -5.54
N SER A 57 10.94 18.64 -6.65
CA SER A 57 12.30 18.60 -7.21
C SER A 57 12.77 19.98 -7.67
N VAL A 58 11.86 20.79 -8.24
CA VAL A 58 12.14 22.18 -8.61
C VAL A 58 12.38 23.00 -7.35
N LEU A 59 11.51 22.91 -6.34
CA LEU A 59 11.68 23.65 -5.08
C LEU A 59 13.01 23.31 -4.39
N PHE A 60 13.40 22.03 -4.39
CA PHE A 60 14.69 21.59 -3.87
C PHE A 60 15.87 22.16 -4.65
N ALA A 61 15.79 22.20 -5.98
CA ALA A 61 16.83 22.82 -6.81
C ALA A 61 16.98 24.32 -6.52
N ARG A 62 15.86 25.04 -6.31
CA ARG A 62 15.89 26.46 -5.92
C ARG A 62 16.50 26.67 -4.55
N TYR A 63 16.15 25.82 -3.60
CA TYR A 63 16.74 25.82 -2.27
C TYR A 63 18.27 25.62 -2.33
N GLN A 64 18.74 24.65 -3.13
CA GLN A 64 20.19 24.43 -3.33
C GLN A 64 20.89 25.62 -3.96
N PHE A 65 20.22 26.34 -4.87
CA PHE A 65 20.75 27.56 -5.49
C PHE A 65 20.83 28.71 -4.48
N HIS A 66 19.77 28.95 -3.71
CA HIS A 66 19.72 29.98 -2.68
C HIS A 66 20.84 29.77 -1.64
N ARG A 67 21.05 28.53 -1.21
CA ARG A 67 22.13 28.17 -0.28
C ARG A 67 23.54 28.45 -0.82
N LYS A 68 23.76 28.31 -2.14
CA LYS A 68 25.06 28.58 -2.76
C LYS A 68 25.33 30.09 -2.89
N MET A 69 24.29 30.88 -3.15
CA MET A 69 24.38 32.34 -3.30
C MET A 69 24.53 33.07 -1.97
N HIS A 70 23.91 32.56 -0.90
CA HIS A 70 23.94 33.19 0.44
C HIS A 70 24.53 32.23 1.50
N PRO A 71 25.86 32.02 1.53
CA PRO A 71 26.51 31.19 2.54
C PRO A 71 26.64 31.96 3.86
N SER A 72 25.55 32.14 4.61
CA SER A 72 25.58 32.73 5.96
C SER A 72 25.67 31.64 7.05
N LEU A 73 26.37 31.93 8.15
CA LEU A 73 26.61 30.97 9.26
C LEU A 73 25.35 30.71 10.12
N ASP A 74 24.40 31.65 10.14
CA ASP A 74 23.12 31.53 10.87
C ASP A 74 22.04 30.71 10.10
N ASP A 75 22.29 30.38 8.84
CA ASP A 75 21.38 29.62 7.98
C ASP A 75 21.47 28.10 8.18
N GLU A 76 22.44 27.59 8.95
CA GLU A 76 22.71 26.16 8.99
C GLU A 76 21.50 25.35 9.50
N SER A 77 20.75 25.88 10.48
CA SER A 77 19.53 25.26 11.00
C SER A 77 18.34 25.40 10.04
N LYS A 78 18.21 26.56 9.38
CA LYS A 78 17.13 26.84 8.43
C LYS A 78 17.22 25.99 7.16
N SER A 79 18.46 25.87 6.71
CA SER A 79 18.89 25.12 5.55
C SER A 79 18.52 23.64 5.62
N ARG A 80 18.47 23.02 6.81
CA ARG A 80 18.33 21.56 6.91
C ARG A 80 16.89 21.05 6.91
N ALA A 81 15.91 21.91 7.17
CA ALA A 81 14.49 21.59 7.23
C ALA A 81 13.90 21.11 5.90
N LEU A 82 14.13 21.90 4.85
CA LEU A 82 13.56 21.71 3.53
C LEU A 82 13.90 20.37 2.85
N PRO A 83 15.17 19.94 2.82
CA PRO A 83 15.53 18.64 2.25
C PRO A 83 14.76 17.48 2.87
N VAL A 84 14.53 17.53 4.18
CA VAL A 84 13.79 16.49 4.89
C VAL A 84 12.36 16.39 4.37
N PHE A 85 11.69 17.53 4.23
CA PHE A 85 10.31 17.58 3.76
C PHE A 85 10.17 17.10 2.33
N VAL A 86 11.02 17.60 1.42
CA VAL A 86 11.01 17.19 0.02
C VAL A 86 11.22 15.67 -0.10
N ILE A 87 12.20 15.12 0.60
CA ILE A 87 12.51 13.68 0.55
C ILE A 87 11.35 12.86 1.11
N VAL A 88 10.84 13.21 2.29
CA VAL A 88 9.76 12.44 2.94
C VAL A 88 8.49 12.52 2.10
N PHE A 89 8.13 13.69 1.59
CA PHE A 89 6.95 13.89 0.76
C PHE A 89 7.05 13.13 -0.56
N SER A 90 8.24 13.10 -1.17
CA SER A 90 8.49 12.31 -2.39
C SER A 90 8.37 10.81 -2.14
N ILE A 91 8.99 10.31 -1.06
CA ILE A 91 8.87 8.89 -0.66
C ILE A 91 7.41 8.54 -0.35
N ALA A 92 6.65 9.47 0.25
CA ALA A 92 5.25 9.29 0.56
C ALA A 92 4.40 9.09 -0.70
N HIS A 93 4.59 9.90 -1.74
CA HIS A 93 3.89 9.75 -3.01
C HIS A 93 4.23 8.44 -3.72
N ILE A 94 5.52 8.05 -3.71
CA ILE A 94 5.95 6.75 -4.23
C ILE A 94 5.24 5.62 -3.45
N TYR A 95 5.19 5.73 -2.12
CA TYR A 95 4.54 4.74 -1.28
C TYR A 95 3.02 4.67 -1.52
N GLN A 96 2.34 5.81 -1.67
CA GLN A 96 0.91 5.88 -2.01
C GLN A 96 0.63 5.13 -3.32
N PHE A 97 1.47 5.32 -4.35
CA PHE A 97 1.32 4.58 -5.60
C PHE A 97 1.49 3.07 -5.41
N LEU A 98 2.49 2.65 -4.63
CA LEU A 98 2.68 1.22 -4.31
C LEU A 98 1.48 0.64 -3.53
N LEU A 99 0.92 1.40 -2.59
CA LEU A 99 -0.30 1.01 -1.88
C LEU A 99 -1.50 0.91 -2.81
N ALA A 100 -1.66 1.85 -3.75
CA ALA A 100 -2.74 1.84 -4.72
C ALA A 100 -2.65 0.59 -5.62
N VAL A 101 -1.45 0.26 -6.11
CA VAL A 101 -1.19 -0.97 -6.87
C VAL A 101 -1.53 -2.20 -6.05
N ASP A 102 -1.07 -2.28 -4.80
CA ASP A 102 -1.38 -3.41 -3.91
C ASP A 102 -2.89 -3.53 -3.62
N ALA A 103 -3.58 -2.41 -3.39
CA ALA A 103 -5.00 -2.37 -3.10
C ALA A 103 -5.80 -2.95 -4.26
N VAL A 104 -5.41 -2.59 -5.47
CA VAL A 104 -6.06 -3.03 -6.71
C VAL A 104 -5.75 -4.49 -7.03
N ILE A 105 -4.48 -4.91 -6.97
CA ILE A 105 -4.07 -6.30 -7.27
C ILE A 105 -4.70 -7.28 -6.28
N ASN A 106 -4.70 -6.94 -4.99
CA ASN A 106 -5.26 -7.81 -3.96
C ASN A 106 -6.77 -7.64 -3.79
N ARG A 107 -7.40 -6.68 -4.50
CA ARG A 107 -8.80 -6.28 -4.32
C ARG A 107 -9.12 -6.00 -2.86
N ASN A 108 -8.22 -5.27 -2.21
CA ASN A 108 -8.30 -4.93 -0.79
C ASN A 108 -8.98 -3.57 -0.62
N THR A 109 -10.27 -3.60 -0.31
CA THR A 109 -11.08 -2.40 -0.12
C THR A 109 -10.59 -1.53 1.03
N ILE A 110 -10.10 -2.13 2.10
CA ILE A 110 -9.60 -1.39 3.27
C ILE A 110 -8.36 -0.58 2.90
N LEU A 111 -7.53 -1.10 1.99
CA LEU A 111 -6.36 -0.37 1.53
C LEU A 111 -6.73 0.79 0.59
N VAL A 112 -7.82 0.69 -0.18
CA VAL A 112 -8.35 1.82 -0.96
C VAL A 112 -8.83 2.94 -0.03
N ILE A 113 -9.61 2.59 1.01
CA ILE A 113 -10.06 3.56 2.01
C ILE A 113 -8.86 4.20 2.72
N GLY A 114 -7.88 3.39 3.12
CA GLY A 114 -6.64 3.88 3.70
C GLY A 114 -5.88 4.82 2.77
N ALA A 115 -5.83 4.53 1.46
CA ALA A 115 -5.16 5.39 0.48
C ALA A 115 -5.86 6.75 0.32
N ILE A 116 -7.19 6.79 0.38
CA ILE A 116 -7.96 8.06 0.40
C ILE A 116 -7.61 8.86 1.65
N ILE A 117 -7.67 8.25 2.84
CA ILE A 117 -7.30 8.92 4.10
C ILE A 117 -5.85 9.41 4.05
N PHE A 118 -4.94 8.61 3.49
CA PHE A 118 -3.53 8.95 3.34
C PHE A 118 -3.32 10.17 2.42
N ASN A 119 -4.11 10.26 1.35
CA ASN A 119 -4.09 11.40 0.45
C ASN A 119 -4.68 12.67 1.10
N ALA A 120 -5.74 12.55 1.90
CA ALA A 120 -6.23 13.64 2.74
C ALA A 120 -5.15 14.15 3.73
N CYS A 121 -4.34 13.24 4.28
CA CYS A 121 -3.19 13.64 5.10
C CYS A 121 -2.14 14.43 4.29
N PHE A 122 -1.91 14.11 3.01
CA PHE A 122 -1.03 14.91 2.14
C PHE A 122 -1.58 16.30 1.88
N LEU A 123 -2.89 16.45 1.78
CA LEU A 123 -3.52 17.76 1.66
C LEU A 123 -3.24 18.62 2.89
N VAL A 124 -3.47 18.09 4.10
CA VAL A 124 -3.15 18.81 5.35
C VAL A 124 -1.67 19.13 5.44
N TYR A 125 -0.81 18.17 5.09
CA TYR A 125 0.63 18.34 5.14
C TYR A 125 1.13 19.42 4.17
N SER A 126 0.66 19.41 2.92
CA SER A 126 1.04 20.41 1.90
C SER A 126 0.62 21.83 2.27
N LEU A 127 -0.49 22.01 3.00
CA LEU A 127 -0.90 23.31 3.53
C LEU A 127 0.08 23.84 4.59
N ILE A 128 0.56 22.98 5.49
CA ILE A 128 1.56 23.35 6.50
C ILE A 128 2.88 23.68 5.81
N GLN A 129 3.27 22.84 4.85
CA GLN A 129 4.51 22.95 4.09
C GLN A 129 4.62 24.30 3.38
N ILE A 130 3.54 24.88 2.85
CA ILE A 130 3.57 26.23 2.25
C ILE A 130 4.23 27.25 3.19
N SER A 131 3.84 27.25 4.47
CA SER A 131 4.37 28.22 5.44
C SER A 131 5.84 27.99 5.75
N GLU A 132 6.28 26.74 5.86
CA GLU A 132 7.66 26.36 6.16
C GLU A 132 8.58 26.59 4.95
N MET A 133 8.09 26.35 3.73
CA MET A 133 8.86 26.59 2.51
C MET A 133 9.05 28.07 2.23
N ARG A 134 8.01 28.89 2.42
CA ARG A 134 8.10 30.34 2.21
C ARG A 134 8.95 31.02 3.27
N SER A 135 8.99 30.52 4.50
CA SER A 135 9.90 31.07 5.52
C SER A 135 11.37 30.89 5.17
N VAL A 136 11.71 29.90 4.34
CA VAL A 136 13.10 29.60 3.96
C VAL A 136 13.47 30.13 2.58
N LEU A 137 12.63 29.96 1.56
CA LEU A 137 12.92 30.46 0.21
C LEU A 137 12.52 31.93 0.00
N GLY A 138 11.71 32.48 0.90
CA GLY A 138 11.05 33.75 0.68
C GLY A 138 9.97 33.67 -0.41
N ASP A 139 9.56 34.87 -0.83
CA ASP A 139 8.48 35.10 -1.78
C ASP A 139 9.05 35.57 -3.13
N GLY A 140 8.46 35.13 -4.24
CA GLY A 140 8.82 35.58 -5.58
C GLY A 140 9.80 34.66 -6.31
N VAL A 141 10.66 35.28 -7.11
CA VAL A 141 11.70 34.64 -7.93
C VAL A 141 13.06 35.13 -7.41
N ALA A 142 14.05 34.24 -7.31
CA ALA A 142 15.38 34.65 -6.89
C ALA A 142 16.01 35.61 -7.92
N GLU A 143 16.42 36.80 -7.47
CA GLU A 143 17.09 37.80 -8.30
C GLU A 143 18.35 37.21 -8.94
N GLY A 144 18.52 37.42 -10.25
CA GLY A 144 19.65 36.86 -11.02
C GLY A 144 19.54 35.37 -11.38
N SER A 145 18.40 34.72 -11.11
CA SER A 145 18.12 33.35 -11.58
C SER A 145 17.30 33.33 -12.87
N SER A 146 17.45 32.29 -13.69
CA SER A 146 16.62 32.05 -14.91
C SER A 146 15.22 31.50 -14.59
N GLN A 147 14.76 31.63 -13.34
CA GLN A 147 13.47 31.09 -12.90
C GLN A 147 12.33 32.01 -13.33
N THR A 148 11.27 31.45 -13.91
CA THR A 148 10.12 32.23 -14.42
C THR A 148 8.90 32.17 -13.51
N VAL A 149 8.76 31.09 -12.73
CA VAL A 149 7.57 30.85 -11.88
C VAL A 149 7.88 31.23 -10.44
N PRO A 150 7.06 32.04 -9.73
CA PRO A 150 7.27 32.36 -8.32
C PRO A 150 7.12 31.16 -7.37
N VAL A 151 7.82 31.17 -6.23
CA VAL A 151 7.74 30.12 -5.20
C VAL A 151 6.31 29.96 -4.66
N GLN A 152 5.53 31.05 -4.54
CA GLN A 152 4.16 31.01 -4.04
C GLN A 152 3.22 30.23 -4.96
N VAL A 153 3.41 30.35 -6.28
CA VAL A 153 2.64 29.62 -7.29
C VAL A 153 2.96 28.13 -7.19
N LEU A 154 4.24 27.80 -7.05
CA LEU A 154 4.70 26.42 -7.00
C LEU A 154 4.25 25.72 -5.70
N THR A 155 4.40 26.37 -4.55
CA THR A 155 3.92 25.87 -3.24
C THR A 155 2.39 25.82 -3.16
N GLY A 156 1.68 26.75 -3.80
CA GLY A 156 0.22 26.75 -3.86
C GLY A 156 -0.36 25.69 -4.83
N ALA A 157 0.38 25.30 -5.86
CA ALA A 157 -0.06 24.29 -6.82
C ALA A 157 -0.16 22.89 -6.18
N ILE A 158 0.73 22.54 -5.25
CA ILE A 158 0.77 21.23 -4.57
C ILE A 158 -0.59 20.86 -3.95
N PRO A 159 -1.16 21.63 -2.99
CA PRO A 159 -2.46 21.27 -2.40
C PRO A 159 -3.61 21.29 -3.41
N ILE A 160 -3.54 22.09 -4.47
CA ILE A 160 -4.59 22.12 -5.50
C ILE A 160 -4.61 20.80 -6.27
N VAL A 161 -3.44 20.31 -6.70
CA VAL A 161 -3.30 19.02 -7.39
C VAL A 161 -3.80 17.89 -6.49
N ILE A 162 -3.38 17.89 -5.22
CA ILE A 162 -3.81 16.88 -4.24
C ILE A 162 -5.31 16.93 -3.98
N ALA A 163 -5.91 18.12 -3.87
CA ALA A 163 -7.35 18.26 -3.65
C ALA A 163 -8.18 17.75 -4.85
N ILE A 164 -7.73 17.98 -6.08
CA ILE A 164 -8.39 17.46 -7.28
C ILE A 164 -8.28 15.92 -7.33
N ALA A 165 -7.11 15.38 -6.99
CA ALA A 165 -6.91 13.94 -6.89
C ALA A 165 -7.77 13.32 -5.77
N GLU A 166 -7.88 13.98 -4.62
CA GLU A 166 -8.69 13.56 -3.48
C GLU A 166 -10.17 13.41 -3.85
N LEU A 167 -10.75 14.43 -4.49
CA LEU A 167 -12.14 14.38 -4.97
C LEU A 167 -12.35 13.21 -5.95
N SER A 168 -11.35 12.96 -6.81
CA SER A 168 -11.38 11.85 -7.75
C SER A 168 -11.28 10.49 -7.04
N PHE A 169 -10.45 10.38 -5.99
CA PHE A 169 -10.30 9.17 -5.19
C PHE A 169 -11.54 8.86 -4.35
N VAL A 170 -12.23 9.86 -3.81
CA VAL A 170 -13.50 9.66 -3.11
C VAL A 170 -14.54 9.07 -4.06
N GLY A 171 -14.68 9.66 -5.26
CA GLY A 171 -15.61 9.17 -6.29
C GLY A 171 -15.29 7.76 -6.77
N LEU A 172 -14.02 7.48 -7.09
CA LEU A 172 -13.57 6.16 -7.53
C LEU A 172 -13.58 5.13 -6.40
N GLY A 173 -13.26 5.54 -5.18
CA GLY A 173 -13.23 4.73 -3.98
C GLY A 173 -14.60 4.11 -3.69
N TRP A 174 -15.67 4.88 -3.85
CA TRP A 174 -17.03 4.35 -3.69
C TRP A 174 -17.34 3.23 -4.69
N LYS A 175 -16.92 3.40 -5.94
CA LYS A 175 -17.09 2.38 -6.98
C LYS A 175 -16.24 1.13 -6.71
N LEU A 176 -14.97 1.31 -6.33
CA LEU A 176 -14.06 0.22 -5.97
C LEU A 176 -14.56 -0.53 -4.74
N TRP A 177 -15.14 0.16 -3.76
CA TRP A 177 -15.75 -0.44 -2.58
C TRP A 177 -16.87 -1.40 -2.95
N LYS A 178 -17.77 -0.98 -3.86
CA LYS A 178 -18.85 -1.84 -4.38
C LYS A 178 -18.30 -3.04 -5.16
N GLU A 179 -17.33 -2.82 -6.06
CA GLU A 179 -16.76 -3.87 -6.89
C GLU A 179 -16.00 -4.92 -6.06
N PHE A 180 -15.10 -4.48 -5.18
CA PHE A 180 -14.30 -5.38 -4.34
C PHE A 180 -15.14 -6.07 -3.26
N GLY A 181 -16.12 -5.36 -2.69
CA GLY A 181 -17.05 -5.94 -1.71
C GLY A 181 -17.84 -7.11 -2.30
N TRP A 182 -18.33 -6.99 -3.53
CA TRP A 182 -19.00 -8.09 -4.24
C TRP A 182 -18.08 -9.29 -4.48
N GLN A 183 -16.81 -9.06 -4.80
CA GLN A 183 -15.84 -10.12 -5.01
C GLN A 183 -15.46 -10.84 -3.71
N ILE A 184 -15.33 -10.11 -2.60
CA ILE A 184 -15.09 -10.68 -1.27
C ILE A 184 -16.28 -11.54 -0.84
N TYR A 185 -17.51 -11.07 -1.07
CA TYR A 185 -18.73 -11.82 -0.78
C TYR A 185 -18.74 -13.19 -1.49
N LYS A 186 -18.40 -13.23 -2.78
CA LYS A 186 -18.31 -14.48 -3.56
C LYS A 186 -17.24 -15.45 -3.06
N LYS A 187 -16.11 -14.95 -2.54
CA LYS A 187 -15.00 -15.79 -2.07
C LYS A 187 -15.26 -16.43 -0.71
N ILE A 188 -15.87 -15.69 0.21
CA ILE A 188 -16.01 -16.11 1.62
C ILE A 188 -17.38 -16.78 1.87
N GLY A 189 -18.39 -16.48 1.06
CA GLY A 189 -19.75 -17.03 1.24
C GLY A 189 -20.60 -16.20 2.20
N ALA A 190 -21.66 -16.77 2.76
CA ALA A 190 -22.65 -16.04 3.56
C ALA A 190 -22.31 -15.92 5.06
N ASP A 191 -21.34 -16.68 5.57
CA ASP A 191 -20.99 -16.70 7.00
C ASP A 191 -20.52 -15.31 7.49
N ARG A 192 -21.29 -14.76 8.44
CA ARG A 192 -21.07 -13.42 9.01
C ARG A 192 -19.88 -13.40 9.97
N SER A 193 -19.61 -14.51 10.67
CA SER A 193 -18.54 -14.60 11.65
C SER A 193 -17.17 -14.59 10.97
N LEU A 194 -17.01 -15.41 9.92
CA LEU A 194 -15.81 -15.47 9.10
C LEU A 194 -15.53 -14.16 8.37
N LYS A 195 -16.57 -13.48 7.86
CA LYS A 195 -16.45 -12.13 7.26
C LYS A 195 -15.90 -11.11 8.24
N ARG A 196 -16.38 -11.10 9.49
CA ARG A 196 -15.89 -10.18 10.53
C ARG A 196 -14.43 -10.44 10.88
N CYS A 197 -14.05 -11.71 11.05
CA CYS A 197 -12.64 -12.08 11.29
C CYS A 197 -11.73 -11.66 10.11
N TYR A 198 -12.19 -11.86 8.87
CA TYR A 198 -11.47 -11.46 7.68
C TYR A 198 -11.34 -9.94 7.56
N LEU A 199 -12.38 -9.19 7.89
CA LEU A 199 -12.34 -7.73 7.94
C LEU A 199 -11.29 -7.23 8.95
N HIS A 200 -11.28 -7.78 10.17
CA HIS A 200 -10.29 -7.40 11.19
C HIS A 200 -8.86 -7.69 10.69
N TYR A 201 -8.66 -8.84 10.04
CA TYR A 201 -7.38 -9.19 9.42
C TYR A 201 -6.97 -8.22 8.31
N GLN A 202 -7.89 -7.85 7.41
CA GLN A 202 -7.59 -6.89 6.34
C GLN A 202 -7.25 -5.51 6.89
N ILE A 203 -7.97 -5.03 7.92
CA ILE A 203 -7.67 -3.79 8.62
C ILE A 203 -6.28 -3.86 9.25
N TYR A 204 -5.99 -4.93 10.00
CA TYR A 204 -4.67 -5.09 10.63
C TYR A 204 -3.52 -5.12 9.62
N VAL A 205 -3.66 -5.87 8.52
CA VAL A 205 -2.63 -5.91 7.48
C VAL A 205 -2.50 -4.56 6.76
N ALA A 206 -3.60 -3.82 6.57
CA ALA A 206 -3.54 -2.47 6.01
C ALA A 206 -2.80 -1.52 6.96
N LEU A 207 -3.12 -1.54 8.25
CA LEU A 207 -2.44 -0.75 9.28
C LEU A 207 -0.95 -1.03 9.33
N LEU A 208 -0.53 -2.30 9.30
CA LEU A 208 0.90 -2.66 9.26
C LEU A 208 1.64 -2.06 8.03
N LYS A 209 0.95 -1.87 6.91
CA LYS A 209 1.55 -1.20 5.73
C LYS A 209 1.71 0.29 5.98
N PHE A 210 0.67 0.95 6.49
CA PHE A 210 0.79 2.36 6.86
C PHE A 210 1.85 2.59 7.95
N ASP A 211 1.91 1.72 8.96
CA ASP A 211 2.96 1.74 9.99
C ASP A 211 4.34 1.58 9.36
N PHE A 212 4.53 0.65 8.42
CA PHE A 212 5.81 0.50 7.72
C PHE A 212 6.29 1.82 7.10
N PHE A 213 5.41 2.55 6.41
CA PHE A 213 5.76 3.85 5.87
C PHE A 213 6.00 4.89 6.96
N ILE A 214 5.11 4.99 7.95
CA ILE A 214 5.22 5.98 9.03
C ILE A 214 6.51 5.82 9.80
N PHE A 215 6.91 4.59 10.14
CA PHE A 215 8.18 4.32 10.82
C PHE A 215 9.38 4.72 9.95
N ILE A 216 9.39 4.42 8.65
CA ILE A 216 10.46 4.85 7.74
C ILE A 216 10.53 6.38 7.66
N ALA A 217 9.40 7.04 7.40
CA ALA A 217 9.32 8.48 7.28
C ALA A 217 9.75 9.17 8.58
N TYR A 218 9.28 8.69 9.74
CA TYR A 218 9.68 9.19 11.05
C TYR A 218 11.19 9.05 11.29
N CYS A 219 11.76 7.90 10.93
CA CYS A 219 13.19 7.68 11.08
C CYS A 219 14.02 8.58 10.17
N ILE A 220 13.62 8.77 8.92
CA ILE A 220 14.30 9.70 7.99
C ILE A 220 14.23 11.13 8.53
N GLN A 221 13.05 11.57 8.97
CA GLN A 221 12.85 12.89 9.56
C GLN A 221 13.74 13.09 10.79
N LEU A 222 13.74 12.12 11.71
CA LEU A 222 14.54 12.22 12.91
C LEU A 222 16.03 12.18 12.60
N VAL A 223 16.53 11.24 11.79
CA VAL A 223 17.98 11.11 11.48
C VAL A 223 18.54 12.38 10.86
N LEU A 224 17.79 13.00 9.94
CA LEU A 224 18.23 14.22 9.27
C LEU A 224 18.25 15.43 10.23
N VAL A 225 17.35 15.47 11.22
CA VAL A 225 17.31 16.54 12.23
C VAL A 225 18.26 16.26 13.43
N VAL A 226 18.51 15.00 13.78
CA VAL A 226 19.29 14.59 14.98
C VAL A 226 20.79 14.86 14.88
N ARG A 227 21.33 15.27 13.72
CA ARG A 227 22.77 15.53 13.55
C ARG A 227 23.38 16.50 14.58
N GLN A 228 22.56 17.26 15.30
CA GLN A 228 22.96 18.21 16.35
C GLN A 228 22.81 17.69 17.79
N ILE A 229 22.24 16.50 18.00
CA ILE A 229 22.03 15.94 19.34
C ILE A 229 23.12 14.90 19.64
N GLY A 230 23.51 14.80 20.92
CA GLY A 230 24.63 13.99 21.40
C GLY A 230 24.77 12.61 20.76
N SER A 231 26.01 12.12 20.70
CA SER A 231 26.41 10.91 19.97
C SER A 231 25.52 9.69 20.25
N ALA A 232 25.10 9.48 21.50
CA ALA A 232 24.29 8.33 21.90
C ALA A 232 22.87 8.33 21.28
N GLU A 233 22.14 9.44 21.31
CA GLU A 233 20.77 9.52 20.79
C GLU A 233 20.70 9.29 19.28
N ARG A 234 21.76 9.72 18.57
CA ARG A 234 21.91 9.52 17.13
C ARG A 234 22.01 8.03 16.79
N TRP A 235 22.88 7.30 17.46
CA TRP A 235 23.03 5.86 17.23
C TRP A 235 21.76 5.09 17.59
N ILE A 236 21.10 5.44 18.69
CA ILE A 236 19.82 4.84 19.08
C ILE A 236 18.77 5.02 17.97
N THR A 237 18.65 6.23 17.41
CA THR A 237 17.67 6.52 16.34
C THR A 237 17.99 5.75 15.07
N ILE A 238 19.27 5.67 14.68
CA ILE A 238 19.72 4.95 13.48
C ILE A 238 19.46 3.44 13.61
N ILE A 239 19.70 2.86 14.78
CA ILE A 239 19.49 1.41 15.04
C ILE A 239 18.00 1.08 15.21
N SER A 240 17.24 1.99 15.82
CA SER A 240 15.79 1.82 16.02
C SER A 240 15.05 1.70 14.69
N ALA A 241 15.50 2.40 13.65
CA ALA A 241 14.89 2.36 12.32
C ALA A 241 14.81 0.94 11.72
N PRO A 242 15.91 0.22 11.42
CA PRO A 242 15.83 -1.14 10.87
C PRO A 242 15.19 -2.11 11.85
N PHE A 243 15.41 -1.94 13.16
CA PHE A 243 14.78 -2.78 14.19
C PHE A 243 13.25 -2.70 14.14
N SER A 244 12.69 -1.50 13.99
CA SER A 244 11.25 -1.29 13.87
C SER A 244 10.66 -1.91 12.59
N LEU A 245 11.42 -1.96 11.49
CA LEU A 245 10.95 -2.65 10.27
C LEU A 245 10.94 -4.16 10.45
N LEU A 246 11.95 -4.72 11.13
CA LEU A 246 12.00 -6.15 11.42
C LEU A 246 10.85 -6.58 12.33
N ILE A 247 10.51 -5.79 13.36
CA ILE A 247 9.40 -6.13 14.25
C ILE A 247 8.04 -6.08 13.53
N LEU A 248 7.85 -5.15 12.58
CA LEU A 248 6.65 -5.10 11.74
C LEU A 248 6.53 -6.33 10.81
N LEU A 249 7.64 -6.77 10.20
CA LEU A 249 7.67 -8.01 9.41
C LEU A 249 7.36 -9.23 10.28
N PHE A 250 7.90 -9.27 11.49
CA PHE A 250 7.60 -10.31 12.46
C PHE A 250 6.12 -10.29 12.90
N ALA A 251 5.52 -9.12 13.06
CA ALA A 251 4.10 -8.96 13.38
C ALA A 251 3.20 -9.50 12.26
N TRP A 252 3.54 -9.20 11.01
CA TRP A 252 2.85 -9.75 9.84
C TRP A 252 2.99 -11.28 9.74
N TYR A 253 4.15 -11.82 10.07
CA TYR A 253 4.36 -13.26 10.13
C TYR A 253 3.53 -13.91 11.25
N SER A 254 3.52 -13.29 12.43
CA SER A 254 2.83 -13.76 13.62
C SER A 254 1.32 -13.84 13.41
N VAL A 255 0.69 -12.83 12.80
CA VAL A 255 -0.76 -12.87 12.52
C VAL A 255 -1.12 -13.97 11.52
N ARG A 256 -0.26 -14.25 10.52
CA ARG A 256 -0.52 -15.30 9.51
C ARG A 256 -0.40 -16.71 10.08
N LYS A 257 0.46 -16.88 11.07
CA LYS A 257 0.69 -18.16 11.74
C LYS A 257 -0.19 -18.33 12.98
N GLU A 258 -0.95 -17.30 13.37
CA GLU A 258 -1.77 -17.25 14.59
C GLU A 258 -0.92 -17.43 15.86
N LEU A 259 0.30 -16.87 15.88
CA LEU A 259 1.24 -16.96 17.01
C LEU A 259 0.85 -15.95 18.10
N LYS A 260 0.13 -16.40 19.13
CA LYS A 260 -0.32 -15.57 20.27
C LYS A 260 0.84 -14.85 20.96
N TYR A 261 1.92 -15.56 21.27
CA TYR A 261 3.11 -14.96 21.88
C TYR A 261 3.81 -13.94 20.98
N GLY A 262 3.82 -14.17 19.67
CA GLY A 262 4.39 -13.22 18.70
C GLY A 262 3.59 -11.92 18.62
N MET A 263 2.26 -12.01 18.68
CA MET A 263 1.38 -10.84 18.75
C MET A 263 1.52 -10.09 20.07
N LEU A 264 1.66 -10.79 21.20
CA LEU A 264 1.90 -10.17 22.50
C LEU A 264 3.24 -9.42 22.52
N LEU A 265 4.31 -10.03 22.00
CA LEU A 265 5.61 -9.37 21.86
C LEU A 265 5.52 -8.11 20.99
N PHE A 266 4.78 -8.17 19.89
CA PHE A 266 4.53 -7.00 19.05
C PHE A 266 3.78 -5.90 19.81
N LEU A 267 2.77 -6.25 20.61
CA LEU A 267 2.02 -5.28 21.42
C LEU A 267 2.91 -4.58 22.47
N VAL A 268 3.83 -5.31 23.10
CA VAL A 268 4.85 -4.72 23.99
C VAL A 268 5.76 -3.77 23.19
N GLY A 269 6.18 -4.17 21.99
CA GLY A 269 6.95 -3.32 21.07
C GLY A 269 6.22 -2.02 20.69
N LEU A 270 4.92 -2.10 20.37
CA LEU A 270 4.08 -0.93 20.10
C LEU A 270 4.00 0.02 21.30
N THR A 271 3.92 -0.53 22.51
CA THR A 271 3.92 0.27 23.74
C THR A 271 5.25 1.01 23.91
N GLY A 272 6.38 0.33 23.67
CA GLY A 272 7.70 0.96 23.67
C GLY A 272 7.85 2.07 22.62
N ALA A 273 7.35 1.82 21.40
CA ALA A 273 7.32 2.83 20.34
C ALA A 273 6.46 4.04 20.70
N MET A 274 5.30 3.82 21.35
CA MET A 274 4.46 4.90 21.86
C MET A 274 5.21 5.79 22.86
N VAL A 275 5.88 5.19 23.85
CA VAL A 275 6.67 5.94 24.84
C VAL A 275 7.77 6.75 24.17
N TYR A 276 8.48 6.17 23.19
CA TYR A 276 9.52 6.87 22.44
C TYR A 276 8.96 8.03 21.61
N PHE A 277 7.81 7.86 20.95
CA PHE A 277 7.16 8.92 20.17
C PHE A 277 6.71 10.08 21.07
N VAL A 278 6.14 9.79 22.24
CA VAL A 278 5.78 10.81 23.24
C VAL A 278 7.02 11.58 23.71
N TYR A 279 8.10 10.88 24.06
CA TYR A 279 9.36 11.52 24.46
C TYR A 279 9.91 12.43 23.35
N LYS A 280 9.93 11.96 22.11
CA LYS A 280 10.40 12.76 20.96
C LYS A 280 9.50 13.96 20.70
N LEU A 281 8.20 13.81 20.79
CA LEU A 281 7.24 14.91 20.63
C LEU A 281 7.49 15.98 21.70
N PHE A 282 7.66 15.60 22.97
CA PHE A 282 8.01 16.53 24.04
C PHE A 282 9.30 17.29 23.73
N ARG A 283 10.33 16.60 23.25
CA ARG A 283 11.62 17.22 22.93
C ARG A 283 11.55 18.20 21.75
N ILE A 284 10.74 17.90 20.73
CA ILE A 284 10.48 18.82 19.61
C ILE A 284 9.86 20.13 20.13
N TRP A 285 8.90 20.03 21.06
CA TRP A 285 8.26 21.20 21.66
C TRP A 285 9.18 21.98 22.60
N GLN A 286 10.03 21.30 23.37
CA GLN A 286 11.00 21.94 24.25
C GLN A 286 12.03 22.78 23.46
N LEU A 287 12.47 22.27 22.31
CA LEU A 287 13.49 22.90 21.46
C LEU A 287 12.87 23.62 20.25
N LYS A 288 11.58 23.99 20.35
CA LYS A 288 10.85 24.65 19.25
C LYS A 288 11.46 25.98 18.84
N GLU A 289 12.05 26.73 19.76
CA GLU A 289 12.60 28.06 19.47
C GLU A 289 14.04 28.01 18.94
N THR A 290 14.69 26.84 19.00
CA THR A 290 16.10 26.67 18.63
C THR A 290 16.24 25.74 17.41
N LEU A 291 16.44 24.44 17.63
CA LEU A 291 16.76 23.49 16.57
C LEU A 291 15.57 23.14 15.68
N TYR A 292 14.34 23.24 16.21
CA TYR A 292 13.12 22.82 15.50
C TYR A 292 12.28 23.99 14.96
N LYS A 293 12.75 25.23 15.03
CA LYS A 293 11.95 26.44 14.73
C LYS A 293 11.19 26.41 13.40
N GLU A 294 11.77 25.81 12.39
CA GLU A 294 11.19 25.80 11.04
C GLU A 294 10.44 24.52 10.69
N VAL A 295 10.56 23.51 11.55
CA VAL A 295 10.05 22.15 11.28
C VAL A 295 9.09 21.64 12.35
N TYR A 296 8.95 22.35 13.47
CA TYR A 296 8.19 21.85 14.60
C TYR A 296 6.71 21.63 14.28
N LYS A 297 6.13 22.41 13.36
CA LYS A 297 4.71 22.31 12.99
C LYS A 297 4.46 21.01 12.24
N SER A 298 5.17 20.79 11.14
CA SER A 298 5.05 19.55 10.36
C SER A 298 5.48 18.32 11.14
N LEU A 299 6.56 18.38 11.93
CA LEU A 299 6.98 17.26 12.78
C LEU A 299 5.95 16.93 13.86
N THR A 300 5.32 17.92 14.48
CA THR A 300 4.27 17.69 15.49
C THR A 300 3.06 17.00 14.86
N VAL A 301 2.59 17.49 13.71
CA VAL A 301 1.45 16.90 13.01
C VAL A 301 1.78 15.47 12.58
N PHE A 302 2.98 15.24 12.06
CA PHE A 302 3.42 13.89 11.69
C PHE A 302 3.51 12.96 12.91
N SER A 303 4.13 13.40 14.02
CA SER A 303 4.22 12.61 15.27
C SER A 303 2.85 12.26 15.83
N THR A 304 1.91 13.23 15.87
CA THR A 304 0.57 13.01 16.40
C THR A 304 -0.25 12.03 15.54
N LEU A 305 -0.20 12.16 14.22
CA LEU A 305 -0.80 11.18 13.30
C LEU A 305 -0.19 9.79 13.46
N SER A 306 1.13 9.72 13.61
CA SER A 306 1.85 8.45 13.82
C SER A 306 1.43 7.76 15.11
N MET A 307 1.30 8.52 16.20
CA MET A 307 0.81 8.01 17.49
C MET A 307 -0.64 7.53 17.39
N LEU A 308 -1.52 8.28 16.72
CA LEU A 308 -2.91 7.88 16.52
C LEU A 308 -2.98 6.56 15.74
N LEU A 309 -2.23 6.43 14.65
CA LEU A 309 -2.16 5.20 13.87
C LEU A 309 -1.66 4.02 14.74
N LEU A 310 -0.63 4.24 15.55
CA LEU A 310 -0.07 3.23 16.45
C LEU A 310 -1.10 2.73 17.49
N LEU A 311 -1.93 3.63 18.04
CA LEU A 311 -3.03 3.27 18.95
C LEU A 311 -4.06 2.39 18.25
N ILE A 312 -4.45 2.77 17.03
CA ILE A 312 -5.39 2.00 16.22
C ILE A 312 -4.80 0.62 15.90
N THR A 313 -3.50 0.53 15.57
CA THR A 313 -2.79 -0.74 15.36
C THR A 313 -2.79 -1.59 16.62
N ALA A 314 -2.56 -1.01 17.80
CA ALA A 314 -2.59 -1.75 19.07
C ALA A 314 -3.99 -2.36 19.33
N VAL A 315 -5.05 -1.58 19.15
CA VAL A 315 -6.43 -2.07 19.29
C VAL A 315 -6.71 -3.20 18.30
N MET A 316 -6.32 -3.03 17.04
CA MET A 316 -6.52 -4.06 16.01
C MET A 316 -5.68 -5.32 16.24
N THR A 317 -4.49 -5.19 16.83
CA THR A 317 -3.66 -6.32 17.27
C THR A 317 -4.42 -7.18 18.27
N ILE A 318 -5.02 -6.56 19.30
CA ILE A 318 -5.83 -7.25 20.31
C ILE A 318 -7.05 -7.91 19.66
N GLN A 319 -7.77 -7.18 18.80
CA GLN A 319 -8.93 -7.72 18.10
C GLN A 319 -8.59 -8.92 17.19
N CYS A 320 -7.42 -8.92 16.56
CA CYS A 320 -6.93 -10.06 15.81
C CYS A 320 -6.63 -11.25 16.72
N MET A 321 -5.95 -11.03 17.86
CA MET A 321 -5.64 -12.09 18.82
C MET A 321 -6.89 -12.77 19.39
N LEU A 322 -7.94 -11.99 19.71
CA LEU A 322 -9.22 -12.52 20.19
C LEU A 322 -9.99 -13.35 19.15
N ASN A 323 -9.65 -13.18 17.87
CA ASN A 323 -10.29 -13.87 16.75
C ASN A 323 -9.50 -15.10 16.27
N PHE A 324 -8.38 -15.45 16.91
CA PHE A 324 -7.62 -16.65 16.57
C PHE A 324 -8.43 -17.93 16.81
N ASP A 325 -8.02 -19.01 16.14
CA ASP A 325 -8.64 -20.35 16.21
C ASP A 325 -10.05 -20.46 15.59
N ARG A 326 -10.57 -19.39 14.96
CA ARG A 326 -11.91 -19.38 14.30
C ARG A 326 -11.91 -19.81 12.82
N GLY A 327 -10.89 -20.56 12.38
CA GLY A 327 -10.81 -21.11 11.02
C GLY A 327 -10.36 -20.14 9.90
N LEU A 328 -10.02 -18.89 10.24
CA LEU A 328 -9.58 -17.87 9.28
C LEU A 328 -8.34 -18.31 8.46
N LYS A 329 -7.38 -18.98 9.12
CA LYS A 329 -6.19 -19.55 8.48
C LYS A 329 -6.50 -20.55 7.36
N HIS A 330 -7.54 -21.38 7.53
CA HIS A 330 -7.97 -22.31 6.50
C HIS A 330 -8.62 -21.59 5.31
N ALA A 331 -9.46 -20.58 5.57
CA ALA A 331 -10.09 -19.78 4.53
C ALA A 331 -9.08 -18.98 3.68
N ILE A 332 -8.05 -18.40 4.30
CA ILE A 332 -7.01 -17.62 3.61
C ILE A 332 -6.05 -18.53 2.81
N SER A 333 -5.74 -19.72 3.32
CA SER A 333 -4.80 -20.63 2.65
C SER A 333 -5.40 -21.40 1.47
N ARG A 334 -6.73 -21.58 1.44
CA ARG A 334 -7.46 -22.28 0.36
C ARG A 334 -7.21 -21.71 -1.05
N PRO A 335 -7.39 -20.40 -1.34
CA PRO A 335 -7.17 -19.86 -2.69
C PRO A 335 -5.70 -19.92 -3.13
N ARG A 336 -4.73 -19.89 -2.19
CA ARG A 336 -3.31 -20.09 -2.51
C ARG A 336 -3.03 -21.55 -2.90
N LYS A 337 -3.62 -22.50 -2.18
CA LYS A 337 -3.52 -23.94 -2.50
C LYS A 337 -4.18 -24.25 -3.83
N GLU A 338 -5.35 -23.68 -4.12
CA GLU A 338 -6.03 -23.82 -5.41
C GLU A 338 -5.21 -23.22 -6.56
N ARG A 339 -4.60 -22.03 -6.38
CA ARG A 339 -3.68 -21.45 -7.38
C ARG A 339 -2.40 -22.27 -7.56
N ALA A 340 -1.82 -22.78 -6.48
CA ALA A 340 -0.64 -23.64 -6.55
C ALA A 340 -0.96 -24.98 -7.22
N ALA A 341 -2.13 -25.56 -6.95
CA ALA A 341 -2.62 -26.77 -7.60
C ALA A 341 -2.95 -26.54 -9.08
N ALA A 342 -3.52 -25.39 -9.44
CA ALA A 342 -3.75 -25.01 -10.84
C ALA A 342 -2.43 -24.76 -11.60
N ALA A 343 -1.43 -24.16 -10.93
CA ALA A 343 -0.10 -23.97 -11.50
C ALA A 343 0.66 -25.30 -11.66
N ALA A 344 0.52 -26.22 -10.71
CA ALA A 344 1.10 -27.57 -10.79
C ALA A 344 0.37 -28.47 -11.80
N GLY A 345 -0.95 -28.32 -11.95
CA GLY A 345 -1.74 -29.06 -12.93
C GLY A 345 -1.58 -28.57 -14.36
N ALA A 346 -1.13 -27.33 -14.57
CA ALA A 346 -0.80 -26.78 -15.88
C ALA A 346 0.50 -27.34 -16.49
N ASP A 347 1.27 -28.13 -15.72
CA ASP A 347 2.45 -28.87 -16.18
C ASP A 347 2.09 -30.23 -16.79
N ASN A 348 0.87 -30.73 -16.54
CA ASN A 348 0.33 -31.90 -17.23
C ASN A 348 -0.28 -31.45 -18.57
N GLY A 349 0.57 -31.41 -19.58
CA GLY A 349 0.31 -30.86 -20.91
C GLY A 349 -0.93 -31.40 -21.62
N TYR A 350 -2.01 -30.63 -21.60
CA TYR A 350 -3.03 -30.68 -22.65
C TYR A 350 -2.77 -29.54 -23.64
N LEU A 351 -2.37 -29.90 -24.86
CA LEU A 351 -2.30 -28.96 -25.98
C LEU A 351 -3.75 -28.68 -26.43
N VAL A 352 -4.17 -27.42 -26.33
CA VAL A 352 -5.48 -26.97 -26.83
C VAL A 352 -5.27 -26.43 -28.23
N GLY A 353 -5.99 -26.98 -29.22
CA GLY A 353 -5.98 -26.49 -30.60
C GLY A 353 -6.57 -25.08 -30.69
N TYR A 354 -6.24 -24.36 -31.78
CA TYR A 354 -6.70 -22.98 -32.03
C TYR A 354 -8.24 -22.84 -32.11
N ASP A 355 -8.96 -23.96 -32.19
CA ASP A 355 -10.42 -24.09 -32.20
C ASP A 355 -11.04 -24.34 -30.80
N GLY A 356 -10.23 -24.33 -29.74
CA GLY A 356 -10.69 -24.51 -28.36
C GLY A 356 -11.03 -25.96 -27.99
N LYS A 357 -10.71 -26.94 -28.84
CA LYS A 357 -10.85 -28.37 -28.53
C LYS A 357 -9.54 -28.92 -27.96
N ALA A 358 -9.65 -29.79 -26.96
CA ALA A 358 -8.50 -30.50 -26.41
C ALA A 358 -7.96 -31.48 -27.46
N LEU A 359 -6.71 -31.30 -27.90
CA LEU A 359 -6.03 -32.26 -28.76
C LEU A 359 -5.55 -33.39 -27.86
N THR A 360 -6.27 -34.52 -27.87
CA THR A 360 -5.78 -35.76 -27.28
C THR A 360 -4.59 -36.26 -28.09
N HIS A 361 -3.55 -36.71 -27.40
CA HIS A 361 -2.36 -37.33 -27.99
C HIS A 361 -2.79 -38.49 -28.89
N LEU A 362 -2.47 -38.40 -30.19
CA LEU A 362 -2.70 -39.47 -31.16
C LEU A 362 -1.98 -40.74 -30.73
N GLY A 363 -2.69 -41.88 -30.78
CA GLY A 363 -2.12 -43.21 -30.63
C GLY A 363 -2.97 -44.19 -29.80
N ASP A 364 -4.20 -44.47 -30.21
CA ASP A 364 -4.60 -45.83 -30.59
C ASP A 364 -6.02 -45.84 -31.15
N GLY A 365 -6.18 -46.55 -32.26
CA GLY A 365 -7.36 -46.50 -33.11
C GLY A 365 -8.58 -47.14 -32.46
N SER A 366 -9.71 -46.43 -32.47
CA SER A 366 -10.99 -46.93 -33.00
C SER A 366 -12.15 -45.99 -32.67
N THR A 367 -13.07 -45.95 -33.64
CA THR A 367 -14.45 -45.44 -33.60
C THR A 367 -14.69 -43.93 -33.72
N SER A 368 -14.87 -43.56 -34.99
CA SER A 368 -15.76 -42.51 -35.48
C SER A 368 -17.08 -42.44 -34.72
N VAL A 369 -17.47 -41.25 -34.25
CA VAL A 369 -18.89 -40.88 -34.12
C VAL A 369 -19.07 -39.41 -34.51
N LEU A 370 -19.70 -39.23 -35.68
CA LEU A 370 -20.34 -38.01 -36.16
C LEU A 370 -21.22 -37.39 -35.08
N HIS A 371 -21.15 -36.07 -34.88
CA HIS A 371 -22.28 -35.32 -34.35
C HIS A 371 -22.63 -34.15 -35.26
N LEU A 372 -23.78 -34.33 -35.92
CA LEU A 372 -24.52 -33.35 -36.71
C LEU A 372 -24.82 -32.08 -35.89
N GLN A 373 -24.63 -30.92 -36.51
CA GLN A 373 -25.32 -29.69 -36.11
C GLN A 373 -26.79 -29.77 -36.51
N PRO A 374 -27.74 -29.35 -35.66
CA PRO A 374 -28.99 -28.80 -36.13
C PRO A 374 -28.85 -27.28 -36.22
N ARG A 375 -28.92 -26.75 -37.44
CA ARG A 375 -29.51 -25.43 -37.69
C ARG A 375 -30.93 -25.45 -37.11
N LEU A 376 -31.34 -24.39 -36.42
CA LEU A 376 -32.76 -24.03 -36.40
C LEU A 376 -32.91 -22.52 -36.57
N SER A 377 -33.75 -22.20 -37.55
CA SER A 377 -34.15 -20.90 -38.04
C SER A 377 -35.03 -20.13 -37.07
N LEU A 378 -35.08 -18.82 -37.29
CA LEU A 378 -36.11 -17.91 -36.82
C LEU A 378 -37.52 -18.46 -37.12
N ASP A 379 -38.36 -18.45 -36.09
CA ASP A 379 -39.67 -17.78 -36.09
C ASP A 379 -39.71 -16.84 -34.88
#